data_AF-A0A1P8YCV7-F1
#
_entry.id   AF-A0A1P8YCV7-F1
#
_cell.length_a   1.000
_cell.length_b   1.000
_cell.length_c   1.000
_cell.angle_alpha   90.00
_cell.angle_beta   90.00
_cell.angle_gamma   90.00
#
_symmetry.space_group_name_H-M   'P 1'
#
loop_
_entity.id
_entity.type
_entity.pdbx_description
1 polymer ?
#
loop_
_entity_poly.entity_id
_entity_poly.type
_entity_poly.pdbx_seq_one_letter_code
_entity_poly.pdbx_strand_id
1 'polypeptide(L)'
;MVEGLRGMMRDVVTSGTATRIADQGEIYGKTGEAEVDGGSHAWFVGYRGDIAFATLVVRGGSSDNAVAVTRDMFVALPEGY
;
A
#
# COMPACT_ATOMS: atom_id res chain seq x y z
N MET A 1 -15.23 -7.62 14.10
CA MET A 1 -13.75 -7.50 14.24
C MET A 1 -13.10 -7.20 12.90
N VAL A 2 -13.34 -8.00 11.85
CA VAL A 2 -12.75 -7.75 10.52
C VAL A 2 -13.22 -6.43 9.89
N GLU A 3 -14.51 -6.08 9.99
CA GLU A 3 -15.03 -4.81 9.44
C GLU A 3 -14.35 -3.57 10.03
N GLY A 4 -14.06 -3.58 11.34
CA GLY A 4 -13.32 -2.49 11.98
C GLY A 4 -11.89 -2.37 11.44
N LEU A 5 -11.22 -3.50 11.20
CA LEU A 5 -9.89 -3.51 10.58
C LEU A 5 -9.94 -2.98 9.14
N ARG A 6 -10.95 -3.37 8.35
CA ARG A 6 -11.14 -2.84 6.99
C ARG A 6 -11.34 -1.32 7.02
N GLY A 7 -12.13 -0.80 7.95
CA GLY A 7 -12.27 0.65 8.17
C GLY A 7 -10.93 1.33 8.41
N MET A 8 -10.14 0.84 9.38
CA MET A 8 -8.81 1.39 9.67
C MET A 8 -7.84 1.28 8.48
N MET A 9 -7.90 0.19 7.71
CA MET A 9 -7.10 0.02 6.49
C MET A 9 -7.53 0.98 5.37
N ARG A 10 -8.80 1.38 5.32
CA ARG A 10 -9.26 2.40 4.38
C ARG A 10 -8.75 3.78 4.77
N ASP A 11 -8.76 4.10 6.07
CA ASP A 11 -8.27 5.38 6.58
C ASP A 11 -6.80 5.63 6.24
N VAL A 12 -5.97 4.57 6.20
CA VAL A 12 -4.57 4.64 5.75
C VAL A 12 -4.46 5.20 4.32
N VAL A 13 -5.42 4.90 3.44
CA VAL A 13 -5.42 5.33 2.04
C VAL A 13 -6.10 6.70 1.88
N THR A 14 -7.17 6.98 2.62
CA THR A 14 -7.95 8.22 2.46
C THR A 14 -7.38 9.40 3.22
N SER A 15 -6.67 9.16 4.33
CA SER A 15 -6.14 10.22 5.20
C SER A 15 -4.78 9.91 5.83
N GLY A 16 -4.22 8.71 5.58
CA GLY A 16 -2.99 8.26 6.22
C GLY A 16 -1.77 8.19 5.29
N THR A 17 -0.94 7.18 5.54
CA THR A 17 0.39 7.02 4.92
C THR A 17 0.38 6.50 3.49
N ALA A 18 -0.77 6.07 2.95
CA ALA A 18 -0.90 5.55 1.59
C ALA A 18 -1.71 6.47 0.66
N THR A 19 -1.87 7.75 0.99
CA THR A 19 -2.69 8.70 0.20
C THR A 19 -2.29 8.82 -1.27
N ARG A 20 -1.03 8.54 -1.61
CA ARG A 20 -0.54 8.52 -3.00
C ARG A 20 -1.32 7.57 -3.91
N ILE A 21 -1.87 6.45 -3.40
CA ILE A 21 -2.57 5.44 -4.21
C ILE A 21 -4.09 5.63 -4.27
N ALA A 22 -4.62 6.68 -3.64
CA ALA A 22 -6.06 6.91 -3.50
C ALA A 22 -6.80 7.08 -4.85
N ASP A 23 -6.08 7.40 -5.93
CA ASP A 23 -6.63 7.52 -7.27
C ASP A 23 -6.80 6.16 -7.99
N GLN A 24 -6.40 5.05 -7.36
CA GLN A 24 -6.53 3.70 -7.91
C GLN A 24 -7.75 2.94 -7.37
N GLY A 25 -8.79 3.65 -6.91
CA GLY A 25 -10.06 3.07 -6.46
C GLY A 25 -10.09 2.69 -4.98
N GLU A 26 -10.97 1.75 -4.61
CA GLU A 26 -11.23 1.37 -3.21
C GLU A 26 -10.19 0.41 -2.64
N ILE A 27 -8.99 0.94 -2.41
CA ILE A 27 -7.88 0.20 -1.80
C ILE A 27 -7.98 0.24 -0.28
N TYR A 28 -7.68 -0.90 0.33
CA TYR A 28 -7.55 -1.08 1.77
C TYR A 28 -6.16 -1.63 2.04
N GLY A 29 -5.36 -0.95 2.85
CA GLY A 29 -4.00 -1.42 3.08
C GLY A 29 -3.34 -0.86 4.34
N LYS A 30 -2.12 -1.31 4.59
CA LYS A 30 -1.26 -0.77 5.62
C LYS A 30 0.16 -0.67 5.11
N THR A 31 0.77 0.50 5.34
CA THR A 31 2.19 0.73 5.06
C THR A 31 3.05 0.46 6.30
N GLY A 32 4.33 0.28 6.09
CA GLY A 32 5.31 0.44 7.16
C GLY A 32 6.74 0.32 6.68
N GLU A 33 7.64 0.38 7.65
CA GLU A 33 9.08 0.36 7.44
C GLU A 33 9.70 -0.68 8.37
N ALA A 34 10.88 -1.18 7.99
CA ALA A 34 11.71 -2.02 8.83
C ALA A 34 13.15 -1.50 8.83
N GLU A 35 13.58 -0.98 9.98
CA GLU A 35 14.91 -0.39 10.14
C GLU A 35 16.02 -1.45 10.07
N VAL A 36 17.11 -1.08 9.39
CA VAL A 36 18.36 -1.85 9.29
C VAL A 36 19.56 -0.90 9.36
N ASP A 37 20.77 -1.43 9.50
CA ASP A 37 21.95 -0.57 9.49
C ASP A 37 22.09 0.18 8.16
N GLY A 38 22.09 1.51 8.27
CA GLY A 38 22.22 2.43 7.14
C GLY A 38 20.97 2.60 6.26
N GLY A 39 19.76 2.34 6.78
CA GLY A 39 18.49 2.69 6.12
C GLY A 39 17.30 1.82 6.57
N SER A 40 16.16 1.92 5.89
CA SER A 40 14.98 1.09 6.18
C SER A 40 14.47 0.37 4.92
N HIS A 41 13.81 -0.77 5.09
CA HIS A 41 12.99 -1.39 4.04
C HIS A 41 11.59 -0.79 4.07
N ALA A 42 11.00 -0.58 2.89
CA ALA A 42 9.64 -0.04 2.74
C ALA A 42 8.68 -1.16 2.37
N TRP A 43 7.49 -1.20 2.98
CA TRP A 43 6.46 -2.18 2.61
C TRP A 43 5.04 -1.58 2.58
N PHE A 44 4.20 -2.17 1.73
CA PHE A 44 2.78 -1.88 1.64
C PHE A 44 2.02 -3.17 1.32
N VAL A 45 1.01 -3.50 2.13
CA VAL A 45 0.17 -4.70 1.95
C VAL A 45 -1.29 -4.33 1.99
N GLY A 46 -2.13 -5.00 1.21
CA GLY A 46 -3.53 -4.65 1.11
C GLY A 46 -4.30 -5.41 0.05
N TYR A 47 -5.49 -4.91 -0.26
CA TYR A 47 -6.36 -5.43 -1.31
C TYR A 47 -7.23 -4.34 -1.97
N ARG A 48 -7.69 -4.62 -3.18
CA ARG A 48 -8.72 -3.88 -3.94
C ARG A 48 -9.65 -4.89 -4.59
N GLY A 49 -10.93 -4.89 -4.26
CA GLY A 49 -11.86 -5.92 -4.74
C GLY A 49 -11.38 -7.32 -4.34
N ASP A 50 -11.13 -8.17 -5.33
CA ASP A 50 -10.63 -9.55 -5.19
C ASP A 50 -9.11 -9.69 -5.34
N ILE A 51 -8.39 -8.59 -5.61
CA ILE A 51 -6.93 -8.59 -5.73
C ILE A 51 -6.29 -8.26 -4.39
N ALA A 52 -5.48 -9.18 -3.87
CA ALA A 52 -4.57 -8.92 -2.75
C ALA A 52 -3.14 -8.66 -3.25
N PHE A 53 -2.40 -7.79 -2.55
CA PHE A 53 -1.03 -7.44 -2.91
C PHE A 53 -0.12 -7.33 -1.68
N ALA A 54 1.18 -7.52 -1.91
CA ALA A 54 2.24 -7.23 -0.96
C ALA A 54 3.48 -6.72 -1.71
N THR A 55 3.87 -5.49 -1.41
CA THR A 55 5.03 -4.81 -2.00
C THR A 55 6.09 -4.64 -0.94
N LEU A 56 7.32 -5.06 -1.24
CA LEU A 56 8.50 -4.84 -0.42
C LEU A 56 9.59 -4.21 -1.29
N VAL A 57 10.11 -3.07 -0.85
CA VAL A 57 11.27 -2.42 -1.46
C VAL A 57 12.42 -2.49 -0.46
N VAL A 58 13.38 -3.37 -0.75
CA VAL A 58 14.57 -3.57 0.07
C VAL A 58 15.42 -2.30 0.03
N ARG A 59 15.80 -1.82 1.21
CA ARG A 59 16.45 -0.50 1.42
C ARG A 59 15.66 0.64 0.74
N GLY A 60 14.34 0.51 0.69
CA GLY A 60 13.43 1.46 0.06
C GLY A 60 13.23 2.75 0.84
N GLY A 61 13.71 2.86 2.08
CA GLY A 61 13.49 4.03 2.92
C GLY A 61 12.01 4.19 3.26
N SER A 62 11.45 5.36 2.94
CA SER A 62 10.07 5.69 3.25
C SER A 62 9.07 4.68 2.70
N SER A 63 8.08 4.29 3.52
CA SER A 63 6.99 3.40 3.09
C SER A 63 6.19 3.92 1.88
N ASP A 64 6.24 5.23 1.63
CA ASP A 64 5.68 5.91 0.46
C ASP A 64 6.27 5.41 -0.88
N ASN A 65 7.49 4.86 -0.87
CA ASN A 65 8.09 4.22 -2.05
C ASN A 65 7.43 2.87 -2.39
N ALA A 66 7.05 2.08 -1.38
CA ALA A 66 6.28 0.86 -1.60
C ALA A 66 4.85 1.18 -2.09
N VAL A 67 4.26 2.29 -1.63
CA VAL A 67 2.98 2.79 -2.13
C VAL A 67 3.08 3.20 -3.60
N ALA A 68 4.15 3.89 -4.01
CA ALA A 68 4.37 4.27 -5.41
C ALA A 68 4.49 3.06 -6.34
N VAL A 69 5.33 2.07 -5.98
CA VAL A 69 5.48 0.84 -6.78
C VAL A 69 4.14 0.10 -6.92
N THR A 70 3.36 0.06 -5.85
CA THR A 70 2.03 -0.57 -5.88
C THR A 70 1.06 0.21 -6.76
N ARG A 71 1.11 1.55 -6.74
CA ARG A 71 0.30 2.39 -7.63
C ARG A 71 0.62 2.12 -9.09
N ASP A 72 1.90 2.06 -9.44
CA ASP A 72 2.34 1.79 -10.81
C ASP A 72 1.89 0.40 -11.28
N MET A 73 1.92 -0.59 -10.37
CA MET A 73 1.36 -1.92 -10.64
C MET A 73 -0.14 -1.85 -10.96
N PHE A 74 -0.94 -1.13 -10.19
CA PHE A 74 -2.38 -0.96 -10.48
C PHE A 74 -2.65 -0.18 -11.77
N VAL A 75 -1.83 0.85 -12.09
CA VAL A 75 -1.91 1.58 -13.36
C VAL A 75 -1.61 0.68 -14.57
N ALA A 76 -0.72 -0.30 -14.39
CA ALA A 76 -0.32 -1.23 -15.43
C ALA A 76 -1.27 -2.43 -15.58
N LEU A 77 -2.27 -2.60 -14.71
CA LEU A 77 -3.23 -3.69 -14.84
C LEU A 77 -4.10 -3.51 -16.10
N PRO A 78 -4.48 -4.62 -16.76
CA PRO A 78 -5.46 -4.58 -17.84
C PRO A 78 -6.81 -4.04 -17.36
N GLU A 79 -7.61 -3.52 -18.30
CA GLU A 79 -8.98 -3.11 -18.01
C GLU A 79 -9.78 -4.27 -17.40
N GLY A 80 -10.56 -3.99 -16.35
CA GLY A 80 -11.36 -4.99 -15.62
C GLY A 80 -10.68 -5.57 -14.38
N TYR A 81 -9.46 -5.15 -14.06
CA TYR A 81 -8.74 -5.48 -12.83
C TYR A 81 -8.59 -4.28 -11.90
#